data_AF-C7JB56-F1
#
_entry.id   AF-C7JB56-F1
#
_cell.length_a   1.000
_cell.length_b   1.000
_cell.length_c   1.000
_cell.angle_alpha   90.00
_cell.angle_beta   90.00
_cell.angle_gamma   90.00
#
_symmetry.space_group_name_H-M   'P 1'
#
loop_
_entity.id
_entity.type
_entity.pdbx_description
1 polymer ?
#
loop_
_entity_poly.entity_id
_entity_poly.type
_entity_poly.pdbx_seq_one_letter_code
_entity_poly.pdbx_strand_id
1 'polypeptide(L)'
;MRLGEICNLRNEDIQDVDGIPCFLIRPHPEDKWIPKTEAGTRNVPIHSGLLDWGILDFKKEGEKFLFSELKTPKSGPRGTDFGRNFSKFKTTIGLSAAITFHSFRHTISTRLRNQAGDLRELWIDALLGHEASHKSQGATTYLSGITTENLRQTVEAVRYPTLSLRGNL
;
A
#
# COMPACT_ATOMS: atom_id res chain seq x y z
N MET A 1 2.21 0.79 1.07
CA MET A 1 1.24 1.02 2.18
C MET A 1 1.89 0.77 3.53
N ARG A 2 1.30 1.23 4.65
CA ARG A 2 1.73 0.88 6.02
C ARG A 2 1.17 -0.48 6.43
N LEU A 3 1.80 -1.15 7.40
CA LEU A 3 1.36 -2.46 7.89
C LEU A 3 -0.10 -2.45 8.35
N GLY A 4 -0.47 -1.46 9.18
CA GLY A 4 -1.84 -1.33 9.68
C GLY A 4 -2.87 -1.07 8.59
N GLU A 5 -2.50 -0.41 7.49
CA GLU A 5 -3.38 -0.23 6.33
C GLU A 5 -3.64 -1.57 5.65
N ILE A 6 -2.59 -2.35 5.37
CA ILE A 6 -2.68 -3.66 4.71
C ILE A 6 -3.50 -4.66 5.55
N CYS A 7 -3.18 -4.78 6.84
CA CYS A 7 -3.83 -5.76 7.72
C CYS A 7 -5.31 -5.45 8.00
N ASN A 8 -5.74 -4.21 7.74
CA ASN A 8 -7.12 -3.78 7.93
C ASN A 8 -7.84 -3.51 6.61
N LEU A 9 -7.29 -3.88 5.45
CA LEU A 9 -8.04 -3.83 4.19
C LEU A 9 -9.26 -4.76 4.28
N ARG A 10 -10.44 -4.24 3.92
CA ARG A 10 -11.67 -5.01 3.79
C ARG A 10 -11.87 -5.45 2.35
N ASN A 11 -12.69 -6.47 2.16
CA ASN A 11 -13.07 -6.92 0.82
C ASN A 11 -13.77 -5.82 0.01
N GLU A 12 -14.49 -4.91 0.68
CA GLU A 12 -15.13 -3.73 0.08
C GLU A 12 -14.16 -2.58 -0.26
N ASP A 13 -12.93 -2.63 0.24
CA ASP A 13 -11.90 -1.62 -0.06
C ASP A 13 -11.16 -1.92 -1.36
N ILE A 14 -11.49 -3.02 -2.03
CA ILE A 14 -11.02 -3.31 -3.39
C ILE A 14 -12.10 -2.87 -4.36
N GLN A 15 -11.84 -1.77 -5.06
CA GLN A 15 -12.80 -1.19 -6.00
C GLN A 15 -12.12 -0.81 -7.32
N ASP A 16 -12.93 -0.76 -8.37
CA ASP A 16 -12.54 -0.15 -9.62
C ASP A 16 -12.73 1.37 -9.53
N VAL A 17 -11.69 2.13 -9.85
CA VAL A 17 -11.73 3.59 -9.92
C VAL A 17 -11.25 3.99 -11.32
N ASP A 18 -12.15 4.54 -12.13
CA ASP A 18 -11.87 4.92 -13.52
C ASP A 18 -11.35 3.76 -14.41
N GLY A 19 -11.84 2.53 -14.19
CA GLY A 19 -11.38 1.33 -14.91
C GLY A 19 -10.08 0.73 -14.35
N ILE A 20 -9.60 1.20 -13.19
CA ILE A 20 -8.34 0.79 -12.57
C ILE A 20 -8.62 0.15 -11.20
N PRO A 21 -8.25 -1.13 -10.96
CA PRO A 21 -8.43 -1.75 -9.66
C PRO A 21 -7.54 -1.07 -8.61
N CYS A 22 -8.12 -0.70 -7.48
CA CYS A 22 -7.47 0.05 -6.42
C CYS A 22 -7.76 -0.53 -5.04
N PHE A 23 -6.77 -0.41 -4.14
CA PHE A 23 -7.01 -0.44 -2.70
C PHE A 23 -7.43 0.95 -2.22
N LEU A 24 -8.61 1.05 -1.62
CA LEU A 24 -9.13 2.27 -1.00
C LEU A 24 -8.72 2.28 0.47
N ILE A 25 -7.80 3.16 0.83
CA ILE A 25 -7.41 3.37 2.22
C ILE A 25 -8.34 4.45 2.76
N ARG A 26 -9.25 4.09 3.67
CA ARG A 26 -10.30 5.01 4.15
C ARG A 26 -10.74 4.70 5.58
N PRO A 27 -11.36 5.65 6.30
CA PRO A 27 -11.96 5.39 7.60
C PRO A 27 -13.01 4.28 7.57
N HIS A 28 -13.02 3.45 8.61
CA HIS A 28 -14.06 2.48 8.95
C HIS A 28 -14.50 2.69 10.40
N PRO A 29 -15.36 3.70 10.65
CA PRO A 29 -15.79 4.08 11.98
C PRO A 29 -16.46 2.95 12.76
N GLU A 30 -17.14 2.04 12.05
CA GLU A 30 -17.79 0.85 12.61
C GLU A 30 -16.80 -0.09 13.32
N ASP A 31 -15.55 -0.11 12.86
CA ASP A 31 -14.45 -0.86 13.47
C ASP A 31 -13.53 0.00 14.33
N LYS A 32 -13.86 1.29 14.50
CA LYS A 32 -12.99 2.29 15.12
C LYS A 32 -11.60 2.35 14.46
N TRP A 33 -11.53 2.11 13.15
CA TRP A 33 -10.29 2.15 12.40
C TRP A 33 -10.25 3.37 11.50
N ILE A 34 -9.17 4.15 11.59
CA ILE A 34 -8.92 5.28 10.70
C ILE A 34 -7.45 5.28 10.27
N PRO A 35 -7.13 5.73 9.04
CA PRO A 35 -5.77 6.03 8.68
C PRO A 35 -5.14 7.03 9.67
N LYS A 36 -3.85 6.84 9.99
CA LYS A 36 -3.17 7.61 11.04
C LYS A 36 -3.06 9.12 10.74
N THR A 37 -3.09 9.48 9.46
CA THR A 37 -2.89 10.85 8.97
C THR A 37 -3.93 11.16 7.91
N GLU A 38 -4.19 12.44 7.64
CA GLU A 38 -5.11 12.87 6.58
C GLU A 38 -4.68 12.32 5.21
N ALA A 39 -3.40 12.45 4.86
CA ALA A 39 -2.81 11.85 3.66
C ALA A 39 -2.85 10.31 3.64
N GLY A 40 -3.29 9.68 4.74
CA GLY A 40 -3.53 8.25 4.80
C GLY A 40 -4.75 7.83 3.98
N THR A 41 -5.78 8.67 3.90
CA THR A 41 -6.98 8.40 3.11
C THR A 41 -6.69 8.63 1.62
N ARG A 42 -6.68 7.57 0.82
CA ARG A 42 -6.27 7.62 -0.59
C ARG A 42 -6.63 6.37 -1.37
N ASN A 43 -6.64 6.48 -2.69
CA ASN A 43 -6.71 5.34 -3.60
C ASN A 43 -5.29 4.90 -3.99
N VAL A 44 -5.02 3.60 -3.94
CA VAL A 44 -3.75 3.02 -4.33
C VAL A 44 -4.02 2.00 -5.45
N PRO A 45 -3.69 2.32 -6.71
CA PRO A 45 -3.81 1.36 -7.80
C PRO A 45 -3.07 0.07 -7.51
N ILE A 46 -3.71 -1.06 -7.81
CA ILE A 46 -3.11 -2.38 -7.64
C ILE A 46 -2.15 -2.61 -8.80
N HIS A 47 -0.88 -2.81 -8.47
CA HIS A 47 0.15 -3.13 -9.45
C HIS A 47 -0.20 -4.42 -10.21
N SER A 48 -0.02 -4.43 -11.52
CA SER A 48 -0.23 -5.56 -12.44
C SER A 48 0.37 -6.87 -11.92
N GLY A 49 1.66 -6.86 -11.59
CA GLY A 49 2.33 -8.02 -10.96
C GLY A 49 1.72 -8.51 -9.64
N LEU A 50 0.97 -7.69 -8.87
CA LEU A 50 0.20 -8.18 -7.72
C LEU A 50 -1.11 -8.85 -8.16
N LEU A 51 -1.76 -8.32 -9.21
CA LEU A 51 -2.94 -8.95 -9.81
C LEU A 51 -2.58 -10.32 -10.39
N ASP A 52 -1.49 -10.40 -11.15
CA ASP A 52 -0.96 -11.66 -11.72
C ASP A 52 -0.62 -12.70 -10.62
N TRP A 53 -0.43 -12.23 -9.39
CA TRP A 53 -0.11 -13.04 -8.22
C TRP A 53 -1.30 -13.53 -7.42
N GLY A 54 -2.51 -13.24 -7.90
CA GLY A 54 -3.72 -13.66 -7.19
C GLY A 54 -3.91 -12.88 -5.90
N ILE A 55 -3.48 -11.60 -5.82
CA ILE A 55 -3.81 -10.77 -4.65
C ILE A 55 -5.32 -10.68 -4.41
N LEU A 56 -6.12 -10.84 -5.46
CA LEU A 56 -7.58 -10.87 -5.39
C LEU A 56 -8.13 -12.21 -4.88
N ASP A 57 -7.35 -13.29 -4.90
CA ASP A 57 -7.77 -14.62 -4.41
C ASP A 57 -7.92 -14.64 -2.88
N PHE A 58 -7.30 -13.67 -2.20
CA PHE A 58 -7.51 -13.45 -0.77
C PHE A 58 -8.94 -12.95 -0.46
N LYS A 59 -9.64 -12.38 -1.44
CA LYS A 59 -11.01 -11.87 -1.27
C LYS A 59 -11.99 -13.04 -1.19
N LYS A 60 -12.33 -13.44 0.03
CA LYS A 60 -13.29 -14.53 0.30
C LYS A 60 -14.69 -14.00 0.59
N GLU A 61 -15.70 -14.60 -0.03
CA GLU A 61 -17.10 -14.28 0.25
C GLU A 61 -17.44 -14.58 1.73
N GLY A 62 -18.25 -13.73 2.35
CA GLY A 62 -18.61 -13.82 3.77
C GLY A 62 -17.53 -13.33 4.75
N GLU A 63 -16.30 -13.15 4.30
CA GLU A 63 -15.22 -12.58 5.11
C GLU A 63 -15.21 -11.05 5.03
N LYS A 64 -14.89 -10.41 6.15
CA LYS A 64 -14.81 -8.94 6.23
C LYS A 64 -13.49 -8.41 5.66
N PHE A 65 -12.37 -8.99 6.08
CA PHE A 65 -11.04 -8.53 5.75
C PHE A 65 -10.47 -9.29 4.56
N LEU A 66 -9.67 -8.60 3.73
CA LEU A 66 -8.96 -9.22 2.61
C LEU A 66 -8.07 -10.37 3.10
N PHE A 67 -7.23 -10.11 4.09
CA PHE A 67 -6.43 -11.15 4.75
C PHE A 67 -7.19 -11.72 5.95
N SER A 68 -8.25 -12.47 5.66
CA SER A 68 -9.15 -13.10 6.66
C SER A 68 -8.40 -13.99 7.66
N GLU A 69 -7.31 -14.65 7.24
CA GLU A 69 -6.49 -15.54 8.07
C GLU A 69 -5.70 -14.82 9.17
N LEU A 70 -5.53 -13.50 9.08
CA LEU A 70 -4.92 -12.73 10.16
C LEU A 70 -5.85 -12.73 11.37
N LYS A 71 -5.33 -13.10 12.53
CA LYS A 71 -6.08 -13.04 13.79
C LYS A 71 -6.04 -11.61 14.33
N THR A 72 -7.19 -11.11 14.79
CA THR A 72 -7.22 -9.91 15.63
C THR A 72 -6.86 -10.34 17.05
N PRO A 73 -5.80 -9.79 17.66
CA PRO A 73 -5.39 -10.18 19.00
C PRO A 73 -6.44 -9.72 20.03
N LYS A 74 -6.48 -10.38 21.20
CA LYS A 74 -7.36 -9.99 22.33
C LYS A 74 -7.06 -8.58 22.85
N SER A 75 -5.83 -8.11 22.66
CA SER A 75 -5.38 -6.77 23.03
C SER A 75 -4.46 -6.23 21.95
N GLY A 76 -4.65 -4.96 21.60
CA GLY A 76 -3.90 -4.27 20.55
C GLY A 76 -4.55 -4.34 19.16
N PRO A 77 -3.99 -3.60 18.18
CA PRO A 77 -4.57 -3.50 16.85
C PRO A 77 -4.35 -4.78 16.01
N ARG A 78 -5.27 -5.03 15.08
CA ARG A 78 -5.10 -6.06 14.03
C ARG A 78 -3.80 -5.82 13.26
N GLY A 79 -3.02 -6.88 13.07
CA GLY A 79 -1.69 -6.83 12.45
C GLY A 79 -0.51 -6.80 13.44
N THR A 80 -0.76 -6.65 14.75
CA THR A 80 0.30 -6.71 15.78
C THR A 80 1.10 -8.01 15.71
N ASP A 81 0.41 -9.15 15.67
CA ASP A 81 1.06 -10.47 15.63
C ASP A 81 1.79 -10.70 14.30
N PHE A 82 1.23 -10.23 13.19
CA PHE A 82 1.90 -10.27 11.90
C PHE A 82 3.21 -9.46 11.92
N GLY A 83 3.21 -8.24 12.46
CA GLY A 83 4.41 -7.43 12.59
C GLY A 83 5.48 -8.11 13.46
N ARG A 84 5.08 -8.79 14.54
CA ARG A 84 5.97 -9.60 15.38
C ARG A 84 6.54 -10.79 14.61
N ASN A 85 5.71 -11.51 13.86
CA ASN A 85 6.13 -12.65 13.05
C ASN A 85 7.09 -12.23 11.94
N PHE A 86 6.83 -11.12 11.26
CA PHE A 86 7.76 -10.52 10.31
C PHE A 86 9.11 -10.19 10.96
N SER A 87 9.08 -9.59 12.16
CA SER A 87 10.31 -9.27 12.91
C SER A 87 11.12 -10.51 13.30
N LYS A 88 10.47 -11.65 13.55
CA LYS A 88 11.17 -12.94 13.76
C LYS A 88 11.70 -13.49 12.44
N PHE A 89 10.87 -13.53 11.40
CA PHE A 89 11.21 -14.06 10.09
C PHE A 89 12.43 -13.35 9.48
N LYS A 90 12.48 -12.02 9.53
CA LYS A 90 13.64 -11.27 9.00
C LYS A 90 14.95 -11.66 9.70
N THR A 91 14.91 -11.92 11.02
CA THR A 91 16.06 -12.39 11.78
C THR A 91 16.46 -13.80 11.35
N THR A 92 15.51 -14.70 11.09
CA THR A 92 15.83 -16.07 10.64
C THR A 92 16.49 -16.11 9.26
N ILE A 93 16.26 -15.12 8.40
CA ILE A 93 16.91 -15.00 7.09
C ILE A 93 18.13 -14.06 7.10
N GLY A 94 18.63 -13.69 8.29
CA GLY A 94 19.87 -12.90 8.44
C GLY A 94 19.73 -11.39 8.18
N LEU A 95 18.52 -10.84 8.11
CA LEU A 95 18.33 -9.40 7.96
C LEU A 95 18.50 -8.66 9.30
N SER A 96 19.04 -7.44 9.21
CA SER A 96 19.29 -6.54 10.35
C SER A 96 18.03 -6.26 11.19
N ALA A 97 18.23 -6.07 12.50
CA ALA A 97 17.21 -5.60 13.42
C ALA A 97 16.57 -4.27 12.98
N ALA A 98 17.34 -3.39 12.32
CA ALA A 98 16.88 -2.09 11.82
C ALA A 98 15.86 -2.18 10.68
N ILE A 99 15.81 -3.29 9.95
CA ILE A 99 14.79 -3.54 8.93
C ILE A 99 13.46 -3.80 9.65
N THR A 100 12.46 -3.00 9.35
CA THR A 100 11.09 -3.21 9.85
C THR A 100 10.15 -3.42 8.68
N PHE A 101 8.88 -3.75 8.93
CA PHE A 101 7.92 -3.85 7.84
C PHE A 101 7.77 -2.52 7.08
N HIS A 102 8.02 -1.39 7.75
CA HIS A 102 8.00 -0.07 7.13
C HIS A 102 9.13 0.13 6.10
N SER A 103 10.22 -0.65 6.19
CA SER A 103 11.34 -0.58 5.25
C SER A 103 10.93 -0.91 3.81
N PHE A 104 9.87 -1.71 3.58
CA PHE A 104 9.32 -1.91 2.22
C PHE A 104 8.84 -0.60 1.61
N ARG A 105 8.08 0.19 2.38
CA ARG A 105 7.57 1.49 1.92
C ARG A 105 8.71 2.47 1.66
N HIS A 106 9.72 2.52 2.53
CA HIS A 106 10.92 3.33 2.29
C HIS A 106 11.64 2.89 1.01
N THR A 107 11.79 1.58 0.79
CA THR A 107 12.41 1.05 -0.41
C THR A 107 11.67 1.48 -1.67
N ILE A 108 10.34 1.39 -1.68
CA ILE A 108 9.51 1.86 -2.80
C ILE A 108 9.70 3.37 -3.00
N SER A 109 9.63 4.16 -1.93
CA SER A 109 9.84 5.61 -1.97
C SER A 109 11.20 5.98 -2.57
N THR A 110 12.28 5.39 -2.08
CA THR A 110 13.64 5.63 -2.56
C THR A 110 13.76 5.21 -4.03
N ARG A 111 13.23 4.06 -4.42
CA ARG A 111 13.30 3.60 -5.82
C ARG A 111 12.57 4.53 -6.77
N LEU A 112 11.32 4.87 -6.48
CA LEU A 112 10.54 5.76 -7.34
C LEU A 112 11.19 7.14 -7.50
N ARG A 113 11.81 7.66 -6.43
CA ARG A 113 12.51 8.96 -6.46
C ARG A 113 13.86 8.93 -7.16
N ASN A 114 14.50 7.76 -7.27
CA ASN A 114 15.80 7.61 -7.92
C ASN A 114 15.71 6.97 -9.32
N GLN A 115 14.51 6.60 -9.76
CA GLN A 115 14.31 6.03 -11.08
C GLN A 115 14.46 7.12 -12.14
N ALA A 116 15.12 6.78 -13.26
CA ALA A 116 15.15 7.64 -14.43
C ALA A 116 13.73 7.75 -15.02
N GLY A 117 13.19 8.97 -15.12
CA GLY A 117 11.89 9.25 -15.73
C GLY A 117 11.14 10.42 -15.08
N ASP A 118 9.99 10.75 -15.66
CA ASP A 118 9.21 11.96 -15.34
C ASP A 118 8.13 11.74 -14.27
N LEU A 119 8.41 10.93 -13.24
CA LEU A 119 7.48 10.81 -12.12
C LEU A 119 7.53 12.06 -11.26
N ARG A 120 6.39 12.75 -11.15
CA ARG A 120 6.28 13.92 -10.29
C ARG A 120 6.32 13.48 -8.82
N GLU A 121 7.10 14.17 -8.01
CA GLU A 121 7.18 13.92 -6.55
C GLU A 121 5.79 13.90 -5.89
N LEU A 122 4.91 14.81 -6.31
CA LEU A 122 3.54 14.87 -5.83
C LEU A 122 2.76 13.56 -6.05
N TRP A 123 2.99 12.86 -7.17
CA TRP A 123 2.34 11.57 -7.45
C TRP A 123 2.88 10.47 -6.56
N ILE A 124 4.20 10.45 -6.33
CA ILE A 124 4.85 9.50 -5.41
C ILE A 124 4.32 9.70 -3.99
N ASP A 125 4.26 10.94 -3.52
CA ASP A 125 3.78 11.25 -2.17
C ASP A 125 2.30 10.94 -2.00
N ALA A 126 1.47 11.22 -3.01
CA ALA A 126 0.06 10.82 -3.00
C ALA A 126 -0.11 9.30 -2.99
N LEU A 127 0.62 8.54 -3.83
CA LEU A 127 0.57 7.08 -3.85
C LEU A 127 0.96 6.48 -2.49
N LEU A 128 2.04 7.00 -1.91
CA LEU A 128 2.51 6.53 -0.62
C LEU A 128 1.59 7.01 0.51
N GLY A 129 0.95 8.16 0.40
CA GLY A 129 0.24 8.81 1.50
C GLY A 129 1.21 9.53 2.45
N HIS A 130 2.13 10.29 1.86
CA HIS A 130 2.88 11.34 2.54
C HIS A 130 2.16 12.67 2.36
N GLU A 131 2.24 13.53 3.36
CA GLU A 131 1.89 14.93 3.15
C GLU A 131 2.89 15.51 2.17
N ALA A 132 2.38 16.16 1.11
CA ALA A 132 3.25 16.72 0.08
C ALA A 132 4.17 17.77 0.70
N SER A 133 5.48 17.52 0.66
CA SER A 133 6.53 18.33 1.29
C SER A 133 6.51 19.78 0.81
N HIS A 134 6.17 20.00 -0.46
CA HIS A 134 6.10 21.31 -1.10
C HIS A 134 4.95 21.35 -2.11
N LYS A 135 3.77 21.82 -1.68
CA LYS A 135 2.73 22.21 -2.64
C LYS A 135 3.07 23.60 -3.17
N SER A 136 3.43 23.71 -4.45
CA SER A 136 3.49 25.04 -5.10
C SER A 136 2.10 25.67 -5.08
N GLN A 137 2.02 27.01 -5.05
CA GLN A 137 0.74 27.74 -5.07
C GLN A 137 -0.14 27.35 -6.28
N GLY A 138 0.49 27.00 -7.42
CA GLY A 138 -0.22 26.51 -8.60
C GLY A 138 -0.81 25.10 -8.42
N ALA A 139 -0.12 24.21 -7.69
CA ALA A 139 -0.63 22.86 -7.40
C ALA A 139 -1.80 22.88 -6.39
N THR A 140 -1.83 23.82 -5.45
CA THR A 140 -2.98 24.02 -4.53
C THR A 140 -4.18 24.66 -5.19
N THR A 141 -3.96 25.50 -6.21
CA THR A 141 -5.03 26.31 -6.84
C THR A 141 -5.70 25.59 -8.02
N TYR A 142 -4.95 24.81 -8.80
CA TYR A 142 -5.44 24.26 -10.09
C TYR A 142 -5.44 22.73 -10.18
N LEU A 143 -4.84 22.02 -9.23
CA LEU A 143 -4.81 20.55 -9.24
C LEU A 143 -5.95 20.03 -8.35
N SER A 144 -7.10 19.73 -8.96
CA SER A 144 -8.28 19.19 -8.26
C SER A 144 -8.06 17.79 -7.66
N GLY A 145 -7.00 17.11 -8.09
CA GLY A 145 -6.56 15.82 -7.61
C GLY A 145 -5.51 15.24 -8.56
N ILE A 146 -4.87 14.15 -8.14
CA ILE A 146 -4.03 13.35 -9.04
C ILE A 146 -4.93 12.27 -9.61
N THR A 147 -4.99 12.16 -10.94
CA THR A 147 -5.80 11.13 -11.61
C THR A 147 -5.33 9.73 -11.24
N THR A 148 -6.27 8.79 -11.18
CA THR A 148 -5.98 7.38 -10.91
C THR A 148 -4.97 6.80 -11.91
N GLU A 149 -5.02 7.24 -13.17
CA GLU A 149 -4.06 6.85 -14.21
C GLU A 149 -2.62 7.29 -13.90
N ASN A 150 -2.41 8.51 -13.40
CA ASN A 150 -1.06 8.96 -12.99
C ASN A 150 -0.55 8.18 -11.77
N LEU A 151 -1.44 7.81 -10.84
CA LEU A 151 -1.08 6.92 -9.73
C LEU A 151 -0.77 5.51 -10.22
N ARG A 152 -1.49 5.01 -11.23
CA ARG A 152 -1.23 3.71 -11.87
C ARG A 152 0.14 3.71 -12.54
N GLN A 153 0.45 4.74 -13.32
CA GLN A 153 1.77 4.92 -13.91
C GLN A 153 2.87 4.94 -12.83
N THR A 154 2.62 5.61 -11.70
CA THR A 154 3.57 5.69 -10.59
C THR A 154 3.78 4.33 -9.92
N VAL A 155 2.71 3.56 -9.65
CA VAL A 155 2.88 2.23 -9.03
C VAL A 155 3.56 1.27 -10.00
N GLU A 156 3.19 1.29 -11.28
CA GLU A 156 3.79 0.47 -12.34
C GLU A 156 5.24 0.83 -12.63
N ALA A 157 5.71 2.00 -12.23
CA ALA A 157 7.14 2.29 -12.34
C ALA A 157 8.00 1.40 -11.43
N VAL A 158 7.41 0.80 -10.38
CA VAL A 158 8.13 -0.12 -9.49
C VAL A 158 8.44 -1.43 -10.22
N ARG A 159 9.69 -1.59 -10.65
CA ARG A 159 10.19 -2.82 -11.26
C ARG A 159 11.33 -3.43 -10.44
N TYR A 160 11.34 -4.75 -10.36
CA TYR A 160 12.39 -5.50 -9.69
C TYR A 160 13.00 -6.50 -10.69
N PRO A 161 14.15 -6.19 -11.32
CA PRO A 161 14.70 -6.98 -12.42
C PRO A 161 15.00 -8.45 -12.07
N THR A 162 15.39 -8.70 -10.82
CA THR A 162 15.74 -10.04 -10.31
C THR A 162 14.54 -10.78 -9.71
N LEU A 163 13.40 -10.11 -9.60
CA LEU A 163 12.22 -10.63 -8.97
C LEU A 163 11.33 -11.22 -10.07
N SER A 164 11.71 -12.42 -10.54
CA SER A 164 10.87 -13.20 -11.47
C SER A 164 9.73 -13.82 -10.68
N LEU A 165 8.64 -13.08 -10.62
CA LEU A 165 7.42 -13.42 -9.93
C LEU A 165 6.54 -14.35 -10.77
N ARG A 166 7.09 -15.46 -11.24
CA ARG A 166 6.31 -16.48 -11.96
C ARG A 166 5.57 -17.36 -10.94
N GLY A 167 4.25 -17.24 -10.92
CA GLY A 167 3.36 -18.14 -10.20
C GLY A 167 3.39 -19.54 -10.81
N ASN A 168 3.53 -20.54 -9.94
CA ASN A 168 2.92 -21.87 -9.94
C ASN A 168 3.79 -22.78 -9.04
N LEU A 169 3.35 -22.94 -7.79
CA LEU A 169 3.63 -24.13 -6.98
C LEU A 169 2.30 -24.84 -6.77
#